data_AF-A0A1Z2TIV7-F1
#
_entry.id   AF-A0A1Z2TIV7-F1
#
_cell.length_a   1.000
_cell.length_b   1.000
_cell.length_c   1.000
_cell.angle_alpha   90.00
_cell.angle_beta   90.00
_cell.angle_gamma   90.00
#
_symmetry.space_group_name_H-M   'P 1'
#
loop_
_entity.id
_entity.type
_entity.pdbx_description
1 polymer ?
#
loop_
_entity_poly.entity_id
_entity_poly.type
_entity_poly.pdbx_seq_one_letter_code
_entity_poly.pdbx_strand_id
1 'polypeptide(L)'
;MIRAFESSLLNTFGLNERPRPRKNLVIPPYMLELYHSQTKDPENPSVNFNFAGKSTSTANTVRSFHHEEESEAEQPVWEGDNEINRRLLFNTSAVPSVELIKAAELRLFREQIDVDHVQYGASTDHHLYRVNVYEVMRPNSRTNSDTITRLLDTKLVDVRNSSWESFDVRSA
;
A
#
# COMPACT_ATOMS: atom_id res chain seq x y z
N MET A 1 -35.51 -11.64 -14.74
CA MET A 1 -34.92 -10.29 -14.78
C MET A 1 -33.86 -10.09 -13.69
N ILE A 2 -34.18 -10.29 -12.40
CA ILE A 2 -33.24 -10.06 -11.27
C ILE A 2 -31.97 -10.93 -11.34
N ARG A 3 -32.06 -12.23 -11.65
CA ARG A 3 -30.90 -13.14 -11.69
C ARG A 3 -29.88 -12.82 -12.79
N ALA A 4 -30.36 -12.37 -13.96
CA ALA A 4 -29.49 -11.99 -15.07
C ALA A 4 -28.73 -10.70 -14.75
N PHE A 5 -29.39 -9.74 -14.10
CA PHE A 5 -28.75 -8.52 -13.61
C PHE A 5 -27.70 -8.81 -12.54
N GLU A 6 -28.02 -9.66 -11.55
CA GLU A 6 -27.06 -10.09 -10.53
C GLU A 6 -25.85 -10.79 -11.14
N SER A 7 -26.06 -11.70 -12.10
CA SER A 7 -24.96 -12.37 -12.81
C SER A 7 -24.08 -11.39 -13.57
N SER A 8 -24.68 -10.36 -14.19
CA SER A 8 -23.92 -9.30 -14.86
C SER A 8 -23.07 -8.50 -13.88
N LEU A 9 -23.60 -8.11 -12.72
CA LEU A 9 -22.83 -7.38 -11.71
C LEU A 9 -21.69 -8.23 -11.15
N LEU A 10 -21.98 -9.47 -10.77
CA LEU A 10 -20.97 -10.41 -10.28
C LEU A 10 -19.82 -10.58 -11.28
N ASN A 11 -20.15 -10.74 -12.58
CA ASN A 11 -19.15 -10.80 -13.63
C ASN A 11 -18.34 -9.51 -13.76
N THR A 12 -19.00 -8.34 -13.76
CA THR A 12 -18.32 -7.03 -13.83
C THR A 12 -17.34 -6.81 -12.67
N PHE A 13 -17.62 -7.36 -11.49
CA PHE A 13 -16.78 -7.26 -10.30
C PHE A 13 -15.85 -8.47 -10.08
N GLY A 14 -15.80 -9.44 -11.01
CA GLY A 14 -14.96 -10.63 -10.88
C GLY A 14 -15.36 -11.55 -9.71
N LEU A 15 -16.63 -11.53 -9.30
CA LEU A 15 -17.15 -12.29 -8.18
C LEU A 15 -17.87 -13.55 -8.68
N ASN A 16 -17.56 -14.70 -8.09
CA ASN A 16 -18.25 -15.96 -8.41
C ASN A 16 -19.60 -16.10 -7.70
N GLU A 17 -19.77 -15.41 -6.57
CA GLU A 17 -21.00 -15.44 -5.78
C GLU A 17 -21.18 -14.14 -5.01
N ARG A 18 -22.38 -13.95 -4.45
CA ARG A 18 -22.70 -12.79 -3.60
C ARG A 18 -21.80 -12.78 -2.36
N PRO A 19 -21.05 -11.69 -2.10
CA PRO A 19 -20.25 -11.56 -0.88
C PRO A 19 -21.11 -11.65 0.38
N ARG A 20 -20.57 -12.29 1.43
CA ARG A 20 -21.18 -12.34 2.76
C ARG A 20 -20.27 -11.62 3.76
N PRO A 21 -20.40 -10.30 3.92
CA PRO A 21 -19.53 -9.53 4.81
C PRO A 21 -19.61 -10.03 6.25
N ARG A 22 -18.46 -10.04 6.94
CA ARG A 22 -18.42 -10.29 8.38
C ARG A 22 -19.03 -9.09 9.12
N LYS A 23 -19.69 -9.36 10.24
CA LYS A 23 -20.11 -8.30 11.17
C LYS A 23 -18.84 -7.66 11.76
N ASN A 24 -18.80 -6.33 11.87
CA ASN A 24 -17.69 -5.54 12.44
C ASN A 24 -16.40 -5.48 11.60
N LEU A 25 -16.50 -5.46 10.27
CA LEU A 25 -15.34 -5.19 9.42
C LEU A 25 -14.86 -3.74 9.61
N VAL A 26 -13.60 -3.55 9.98
CA VAL A 26 -12.97 -2.23 10.00
C VAL A 26 -12.66 -1.83 8.56
N ILE A 27 -13.27 -0.74 8.11
CA ILE A 27 -13.00 -0.15 6.79
C ILE A 27 -11.94 0.93 6.98
N PRO A 28 -10.79 0.85 6.29
CA PRO A 28 -9.77 1.90 6.37
C PRO A 28 -10.35 3.28 6.04
N PRO A 29 -10.05 4.34 6.81
CA PRO A 29 -10.57 5.68 6.55
C PRO A 29 -10.34 6.15 5.10
N TYR A 30 -9.18 5.84 4.53
CA TYR A 30 -8.89 6.17 3.14
C TYR A 30 -9.82 5.51 2.12
N MET A 31 -10.28 4.28 2.38
CA MET A 31 -11.27 3.63 1.49
C MET A 31 -12.61 4.36 1.52
N LEU A 32 -12.99 4.93 2.67
CA LEU A 32 -14.17 5.78 2.78
C LEU A 32 -13.98 7.10 2.03
N GLU A 33 -12.80 7.72 2.14
CA GLU A 33 -12.47 8.94 1.38
C GLU A 33 -12.53 8.71 -0.13
N LEU A 34 -11.98 7.59 -0.62
CA LEU A 34 -12.07 7.18 -2.02
C LEU A 34 -13.52 7.03 -2.45
N TYR A 35 -14.32 6.27 -1.69
CA TYR A 35 -15.74 6.10 -1.96
C TYR A 35 -16.47 7.45 -2.01
N HIS A 36 -16.29 8.29 -1.00
CA HIS A 36 -16.91 9.61 -0.96
C HIS A 36 -16.49 10.48 -2.13
N SER A 37 -15.22 10.48 -2.50
CA SER A 37 -14.71 11.24 -3.64
C SER A 37 -15.33 10.80 -4.96
N GLN A 38 -15.58 9.51 -5.12
CA GLN A 38 -16.28 8.97 -6.30
C GLN A 38 -17.76 9.36 -6.32
N THR A 39 -18.42 9.39 -5.17
CA THR A 39 -19.85 9.70 -5.05
C THR A 39 -20.18 11.19 -4.95
N LYS A 40 -19.17 12.08 -4.91
CA LYS A 40 -19.38 13.53 -4.77
C LYS A 40 -20.16 14.14 -5.92
N ASP A 41 -19.97 13.64 -7.13
CA ASP A 41 -20.73 14.04 -8.33
C ASP A 41 -21.35 12.78 -8.95
N PRO A 42 -22.64 12.50 -8.68
CA PRO A 42 -23.32 11.33 -9.23
C PRO A 42 -23.45 11.34 -10.75
N GLU A 43 -23.45 12.53 -11.38
CA GLU A 43 -23.58 12.70 -12.83
C GLU A 43 -22.24 12.51 -13.54
N ASN A 44 -21.13 12.78 -12.84
CA ASN A 44 -19.78 12.58 -13.34
C ASN A 44 -18.86 11.94 -12.27
N PRO A 45 -19.04 10.63 -11.99
CA PRO A 45 -18.23 9.95 -10.99
C PRO A 45 -16.77 9.94 -11.43
N SER A 46 -15.89 10.51 -10.60
CA SER A 46 -14.45 10.49 -10.86
C SER A 46 -13.93 9.05 -10.83
N VAL A 47 -13.48 8.55 -11.98
CA VAL A 47 -12.82 7.23 -12.13
C VAL A 47 -11.30 7.32 -12.13
N ASN A 48 -10.77 8.55 -12.15
CA ASN A 48 -9.35 8.83 -12.16
C ASN A 48 -8.88 9.18 -10.77
N PHE A 49 -8.46 8.17 -10.04
CA PHE A 49 -7.69 8.35 -8.82
C PHE A 49 -6.22 8.49 -9.19
N ASN A 50 -5.57 9.53 -8.69
CA ASN A 50 -4.13 9.67 -8.80
C ASN A 50 -3.46 8.78 -7.74
N PHE A 51 -3.29 7.49 -8.04
CA PHE A 51 -2.44 6.61 -7.24
C PHE A 51 -1.00 6.77 -7.72
N ALA A 52 -0.16 7.43 -6.92
CA ALA A 52 1.25 7.70 -7.24
C ALA A 52 1.49 8.22 -8.68
N GLY A 53 0.59 9.06 -9.20
CA GLY A 53 0.68 9.63 -10.55
C GLY A 53 0.27 8.70 -11.70
N LYS A 54 -0.36 7.55 -11.44
CA LYS A 54 -0.90 6.64 -12.46
C LYS A 54 -2.40 6.87 -12.70
N SER A 55 -2.84 6.74 -13.96
CA SER A 55 -4.27 6.76 -14.30
C SER A 55 -4.92 5.41 -14.01
N THR A 56 -6.01 5.43 -13.26
CA THR A 56 -6.87 4.27 -12.99
C THR A 56 -8.16 4.26 -13.81
N SER A 57 -8.22 5.03 -14.91
CA SER A 57 -9.43 5.22 -15.73
C SER A 57 -10.13 3.92 -16.14
N THR A 58 -9.39 2.83 -16.36
CA THR A 58 -9.94 1.51 -16.74
C THR A 58 -10.10 0.54 -15.57
N ALA A 59 -9.75 0.94 -14.34
CA ALA A 59 -9.90 0.09 -13.17
C ALA A 59 -11.36 0.09 -12.71
N ASN A 60 -11.88 -1.10 -12.39
CA ASN A 60 -13.26 -1.31 -11.96
C ASN A 60 -13.38 -1.77 -10.50
N THR A 61 -12.26 -2.04 -9.82
CA THR A 61 -12.23 -2.56 -8.45
C THR A 61 -11.03 -1.99 -7.70
N VAL A 62 -11.25 -1.61 -6.44
CA VAL A 62 -10.20 -1.22 -5.49
C VAL A 62 -10.28 -2.16 -4.30
N ARG A 63 -9.12 -2.67 -3.86
CA ARG A 63 -8.98 -3.53 -2.67
C ARG A 63 -7.93 -2.95 -1.75
N SER A 64 -8.17 -3.06 -0.44
CA SER A 64 -7.19 -2.69 0.59
C SER A 64 -6.75 -3.94 1.34
N PHE A 65 -5.46 -3.97 1.69
CA PHE A 65 -4.82 -5.04 2.43
C PHE A 65 -4.07 -4.42 3.60
N HIS A 66 -4.16 -5.03 4.77
CA HIS A 66 -3.35 -4.67 5.92
C HIS A 66 -2.14 -5.60 6.01
N HIS A 67 -1.08 -5.12 6.64
CA HIS A 67 0.09 -5.96 6.91
C HIS A 67 -0.24 -6.97 8.01
N GLU A 68 0.43 -8.12 8.00
CA GLU A 68 0.32 -9.14 9.04
C GLU A 68 1.29 -8.82 10.20
N GLU A 69 0.78 -8.26 11.30
CA GLU A 69 1.58 -7.81 12.47
C GLU A 69 2.45 -8.92 13.10
N GLU A 70 1.96 -10.17 13.13
CA GLU A 70 2.70 -11.32 13.69
C GLU A 70 4.02 -11.57 12.94
N SER A 71 4.08 -11.18 11.66
CA SER A 71 5.28 -11.30 10.85
C SER A 71 6.34 -10.23 11.17
N GLU A 72 5.99 -9.14 11.84
CA GLU A 72 6.96 -8.09 12.22
C GLU A 72 7.75 -8.45 13.48
N ALA A 73 7.13 -9.20 14.41
CA ALA A 73 7.74 -9.56 15.69
C ALA A 73 8.91 -10.55 15.54
N GLU A 74 8.95 -11.33 14.46
CA GLU A 74 9.96 -12.35 14.22
C GLU A 74 11.10 -11.90 13.29
N GLN A 75 11.03 -10.70 12.73
CA GLN A 75 12.00 -10.24 11.73
C GLN A 75 13.04 -9.32 12.37
N PRO A 76 14.35 -9.61 12.22
CA PRO A 76 15.38 -8.73 12.75
C PRO A 76 15.27 -7.36 12.07
N VAL A 77 15.12 -6.32 12.89
CA VAL A 77 15.50 -4.97 12.48
C VAL A 77 17.01 -5.02 12.28
N TRP A 78 17.47 -5.12 11.04
CA TRP A 78 18.87 -4.91 10.73
C TRP A 78 19.14 -3.42 10.90
N GLU A 79 19.52 -3.01 12.10
CA GLU A 79 20.18 -1.74 12.36
C GLU A 79 21.62 -1.89 11.83
N GLY A 80 21.81 -1.68 10.53
CA GLY A 80 23.11 -1.23 10.06
C GLY A 80 23.35 0.18 10.60
N ASP A 81 24.61 0.63 10.63
CA ASP A 81 25.02 1.88 11.32
C ASP A 81 24.19 3.13 10.96
N ASN A 82 23.38 3.14 9.88
CA ASN A 82 22.46 4.22 9.52
C ASN A 82 21.16 3.78 8.77
N GLU A 83 20.78 2.49 8.77
CA GLU A 83 19.61 2.01 8.02
C GLU A 83 18.64 1.24 8.92
N ILE A 84 17.39 1.70 8.99
CA ILE A 84 16.30 0.98 9.67
C ILE A 84 15.52 0.20 8.63
N ASN A 85 15.66 -1.12 8.66
CA ASN A 85 14.91 -2.03 7.79
C ASN A 85 13.65 -2.53 8.50
N ARG A 86 12.50 -2.47 7.81
CA ARG A 86 11.20 -3.02 8.24
C ARG A 86 10.64 -3.88 7.12
N ARG A 87 10.17 -5.08 7.46
CA ARG A 87 9.55 -6.00 6.51
C ARG A 87 8.06 -6.06 6.78
N LEU A 88 7.27 -5.75 5.75
CA LEU A 88 5.81 -5.83 5.79
C LEU A 88 5.34 -6.99 4.92
N LEU A 89 4.49 -7.86 5.47
CA LEU A 89 3.89 -8.97 4.74
C LEU A 89 2.40 -8.68 4.50
N PHE A 90 1.93 -8.87 3.26
CA PHE A 90 0.54 -8.65 2.88
C PHE A 90 -0.08 -9.91 2.30
N ASN A 91 -1.25 -10.29 2.80
CA ASN A 91 -2.03 -11.37 2.22
C ASN A 91 -2.88 -10.88 1.05
N THR A 92 -2.37 -11.07 -0.17
CA THR A 92 -3.06 -10.67 -1.41
C THR A 92 -3.85 -11.80 -2.06
N SER A 93 -4.13 -12.90 -1.35
CA SER A 93 -4.84 -14.07 -1.89
C SER A 93 -6.25 -13.76 -2.42
N ALA A 94 -6.85 -12.65 -1.97
CA ALA A 94 -8.14 -12.16 -2.47
C ALA A 94 -8.06 -11.47 -3.84
N VAL A 95 -6.86 -11.29 -4.42
CA VAL A 95 -6.66 -10.80 -5.78
C VAL A 95 -6.73 -12.00 -6.76
N PRO A 96 -7.74 -12.07 -7.63
CA PRO A 96 -7.81 -13.13 -8.63
C PRO A 96 -6.66 -13.04 -9.63
N SER A 97 -6.07 -14.17 -10.00
CA SER A 97 -4.95 -14.25 -10.94
C SER A 97 -5.28 -13.80 -12.37
N VAL A 98 -6.57 -13.72 -12.71
CA VAL A 98 -7.07 -13.26 -14.01
C VAL A 98 -7.18 -11.73 -14.10
N GLU A 99 -7.08 -11.02 -12.98
CA GLU A 99 -7.20 -9.56 -12.95
C GLU A 99 -5.89 -8.87 -13.31
N LEU A 100 -5.98 -7.80 -14.10
CA LEU A 100 -4.84 -6.96 -14.45
C LEU A 100 -4.72 -5.79 -13.47
N ILE A 101 -3.63 -5.75 -12.71
CA ILE A 101 -3.35 -4.65 -11.78
C ILE A 101 -2.97 -3.38 -12.54
N LYS A 102 -3.79 -2.32 -12.38
CA LYS A 102 -3.56 -1.02 -13.02
C LYS A 102 -2.68 -0.09 -12.19
N ALA A 103 -2.84 -0.13 -10.87
CA ALA A 103 -2.07 0.63 -9.90
C ALA A 103 -1.99 -0.18 -8.60
N ALA A 104 -0.92 0.01 -7.83
CA ALA A 104 -0.79 -0.50 -6.48
C ALA A 104 -0.03 0.53 -5.64
N GLU A 105 -0.53 0.83 -4.45
CA GLU A 105 0.02 1.87 -3.58
C GLU A 105 0.29 1.27 -2.20
N LEU A 106 1.50 1.49 -1.68
CA LEU A 106 1.82 1.27 -0.27
C LEU A 106 1.68 2.59 0.46
N ARG A 107 0.87 2.60 1.52
CA ARG A 107 0.70 3.76 2.40
C ARG A 107 1.29 3.49 3.77
N LEU A 108 2.20 4.34 4.21
CA LEU A 108 2.84 4.28 5.51
C LEU A 108 2.48 5.52 6.31
N PHE A 109 2.07 5.34 7.56
CA PHE A 109 1.95 6.46 8.49
C PHE A 109 3.29 6.66 9.16
N ARG A 110 3.81 7.88 9.06
CA ARG A 110 5.06 8.27 9.70
C ARG A 110 4.74 9.22 10.84
N GLU A 111 5.22 8.90 12.04
CA GLU A 111 5.18 9.81 13.18
C GLU A 111 6.29 10.86 13.06
N GLN A 112 6.05 12.03 13.63
CA GLN A 112 7.05 13.09 13.76
C GLN A 112 8.28 12.56 14.50
N ILE A 113 9.46 12.86 13.97
CA ILE A 113 10.74 12.59 14.63
C ILE A 113 11.30 13.93 15.10
N ASP A 114 11.70 13.98 16.37
CA ASP A 114 12.38 15.14 16.92
C ASP A 114 13.85 15.15 16.45
N VAL A 115 14.09 15.90 15.38
CA VAL A 115 15.40 16.03 14.73
C VAL A 115 16.25 17.15 15.31
N ASP A 116 15.69 18.00 16.18
CA ASP A 116 16.41 19.14 16.78
C ASP A 116 17.38 18.68 17.89
N HIS A 117 17.20 17.46 18.41
CA HIS A 117 18.05 16.85 19.42
C HIS A 117 19.21 16.00 18.87
N VAL A 118 19.28 15.77 17.55
CA VAL A 118 20.28 14.91 16.90
C VAL A 118 21.32 15.79 16.20
N GLN A 119 22.24 16.40 16.95
CA GLN A 119 23.31 17.23 16.39
C GLN A 119 24.52 16.40 15.92
N TYR A 120 25.00 16.66 14.71
CA TYR A 120 26.41 17.01 14.37
C TYR A 120 26.51 17.27 12.85
N GLY A 121 26.67 18.53 12.43
CA GLY A 121 27.04 18.87 11.04
C GLY A 121 26.24 20.03 10.44
N ALA A 122 26.87 20.78 9.54
CA ALA A 122 26.31 21.97 8.90
C ALA A 122 25.45 21.65 7.65
N SER A 123 24.68 20.55 7.68
CA SER A 123 23.73 20.25 6.60
C SER A 123 22.37 20.93 6.86
N THR A 124 21.70 21.45 5.84
CA THR A 124 20.40 22.11 6.00
C THR A 124 19.23 21.12 6.03
N ASP A 125 19.49 19.84 5.77
CA ASP A 125 18.48 18.86 5.36
C ASP A 125 18.38 17.66 6.33
N HIS A 126 18.79 17.81 7.60
CA HIS A 126 18.71 16.74 8.62
C HIS A 126 17.29 16.24 8.91
N HIS A 127 16.28 16.94 8.41
CA HIS A 127 14.87 16.58 8.52
C HIS A 127 14.37 15.77 7.31
N LEU A 128 15.19 15.57 6.28
CA LEU A 128 14.82 14.80 5.10
C LEU A 128 15.41 13.40 5.19
N TYR A 129 14.53 12.40 5.25
CA TYR A 129 14.91 10.99 5.29
C TYR A 129 14.56 10.35 3.96
N ARG A 130 15.43 9.48 3.46
CA ARG A 130 15.10 8.66 2.28
C ARG A 130 14.42 7.38 2.73
N VAL A 131 13.23 7.13 2.19
CA VAL A 131 12.55 5.85 2.32
C VAL A 131 12.68 5.12 0.99
N ASN A 132 13.26 3.94 1.03
CA ASN A 132 13.38 3.03 -0.10
C ASN A 132 12.41 1.86 0.12
N VAL A 133 11.54 1.59 -0.85
CA VAL A 133 10.59 0.48 -0.79
C VAL A 133 11.06 -0.64 -1.69
N TYR A 134 11.20 -1.84 -1.12
CA TYR A 134 11.69 -3.02 -1.84
C TYR A 134 10.65 -4.14 -1.86
N GLU A 135 10.54 -4.82 -2.99
CA GLU A 135 9.85 -6.10 -3.12
C GLU A 135 10.82 -7.23 -2.76
N VAL A 136 10.39 -8.16 -1.91
CA VAL A 136 11.16 -9.37 -1.61
C VAL A 136 10.82 -10.44 -2.62
N MET A 137 11.71 -10.64 -3.60
CA MET A 137 11.57 -11.67 -4.65
C MET A 137 11.88 -13.07 -4.12
N ARG A 138 12.83 -13.16 -3.19
CA ARG A 138 13.19 -14.40 -2.50
C ARG A 138 13.51 -14.09 -1.05
N PRO A 139 12.74 -14.61 -0.07
CA PRO A 139 13.06 -14.43 1.33
C PRO A 139 14.31 -15.22 1.71
N ASN A 140 15.01 -14.77 2.75
CA ASN A 140 16.04 -15.58 3.39
C ASN A 140 15.45 -16.92 3.85
N SER A 141 16.26 -17.97 3.77
CA SER A 141 15.92 -19.31 4.25
C SER A 141 17.00 -19.78 5.21
N ARG A 142 16.70 -20.77 6.05
CA ARG A 142 17.71 -21.44 6.90
C ARG A 142 18.92 -21.95 6.11
N THR A 143 18.77 -22.19 4.80
CA THR A 143 19.82 -22.71 3.91
C THR A 143 20.45 -21.65 3.00
N ASN A 144 19.93 -20.43 2.95
CA ASN A 144 20.44 -19.37 2.08
C ASN A 144 20.24 -18.00 2.74
N SER A 145 21.36 -17.34 3.03
CA SER A 145 21.40 -16.01 3.65
C SER A 145 20.93 -14.89 2.73
N ASP A 146 20.97 -15.12 1.41
CA ASP A 146 20.83 -14.04 0.44
C ASP A 146 19.35 -13.78 0.18
N THR A 147 18.87 -12.66 0.70
CA THR A 147 17.55 -12.11 0.35
C THR A 147 17.68 -11.40 -0.99
N ILE A 148 16.86 -11.80 -1.96
CA ILE A 148 16.82 -11.12 -3.25
C ILE A 148 15.69 -10.11 -3.21
N THR A 149 16.03 -8.84 -3.37
CA THR A 149 15.08 -7.73 -3.38
C THR A 149 15.12 -6.94 -4.69
N ARG A 150 14.03 -6.24 -4.99
CA ARG A 150 13.91 -5.30 -6.12
C ARG A 150 13.41 -3.96 -5.58
N LEU A 151 14.13 -2.87 -5.83
CA LEU A 151 13.67 -1.53 -5.48
C LEU A 151 12.42 -1.20 -6.31
N LEU A 152 11.33 -0.84 -5.64
CA LEU A 152 10.07 -0.43 -6.27
C LEU A 152 9.97 1.10 -6.36
N ASP A 153 10.23 1.79 -5.25
CA ASP A 153 10.10 3.25 -5.17
C ASP A 153 11.08 3.85 -4.15
N THR A 154 11.40 5.13 -4.31
CA THR A 154 12.25 5.91 -3.40
C THR A 154 11.68 7.30 -3.24
N LYS A 155 11.57 7.76 -1.99
CA LYS A 155 11.05 9.09 -1.67
C LYS A 155 11.85 9.75 -0.57
N LEU A 156 12.12 11.05 -0.70
CA LEU A 156 12.57 11.89 0.41
C LEU A 156 11.34 12.36 1.18
N VAL A 157 11.31 12.10 2.49
CA VAL A 157 10.22 12.46 3.39
C VAL A 157 10.71 13.45 4.43
N ASP A 158 9.92 14.49 4.67
CA ASP A 158 10.18 15.45 5.74
C ASP A 158 9.65 14.91 7.06
N VAL A 159 10.53 14.69 8.03
CA VAL A 159 10.16 14.01 9.28
C VAL A 159 9.61 14.91 10.38
N ARG A 160 9.49 16.22 10.13
CA ARG A 160 9.13 17.22 11.15
C ARG A 160 7.67 17.20 11.59
N ASN A 161 6.78 16.62 10.81
CA ASN A 161 5.34 16.52 11.14
C ASN A 161 4.91 15.07 11.02
N SER A 162 3.83 14.62 11.65
CA SER A 162 3.28 13.28 11.32
C SER A 162 2.49 13.35 10.00
N SER A 163 2.70 12.41 9.09
CA SER A 163 1.99 12.37 7.80
C SER A 163 1.87 10.95 7.24
N TRP A 164 0.86 10.77 6.38
CA TRP A 164 0.78 9.61 5.50
C TRP A 164 1.70 9.82 4.31
N GLU A 165 2.55 8.83 4.06
CA GLU A 165 3.38 8.71 2.88
C GLU A 165 2.82 7.64 1.94
N SER A 166 2.95 7.86 0.64
CA SER A 166 2.48 6.96 -0.42
C SER A 166 3.64 6.63 -1.36
N PHE A 167 3.69 5.37 -1.79
CA PHE A 167 4.72 4.79 -2.65
C PHE A 167 4.07 3.93 -3.75
N ASP A 168 4.57 4.02 -4.98
CA ASP A 168 4.13 3.13 -6.08
C ASP A 168 4.76 1.75 -5.89
N VAL A 169 3.92 0.73 -5.65
CA VAL A 169 4.36 -0.65 -5.45
C VAL A 169 3.82 -1.58 -6.52
N ARG A 170 3.37 -1.03 -7.66
CA ARG A 170 2.96 -1.85 -8.78
C ARG A 170 4.20 -2.53 -9.36
N SER A 171 4.39 -3.80 -9.01
CA SER A 171 5.40 -4.67 -9.63
C SER A 171 5.27 -4.60 -11.15
N ALA A 172 6.38 -4.28 -11.82
CA ALA A 172 6.47 -4.27 -13.28
C ALA A 172 6.27 -5.67 -13.86
#